data_AF-A0A656JQH3-F1
#
_entry.id   AF-A0A656JQH3-F1
#
_cell.length_a   1.000
_cell.length_b   1.000
_cell.length_c   1.000
_cell.angle_alpha   90.00
_cell.angle_beta   90.00
_cell.angle_gamma   90.00
#
_symmetry.space_group_name_H-M   'P 1'
#
loop_
_entity.id
_entity.type
_entity.pdbx_description
1 polymer ?
#
loop_
_entity_poly.entity_id
_entity_poly.type
_entity_poly.pdbx_seq_one_letter_code
_entity_poly.pdbx_strand_id
1 'polypeptide(L)'
;MQTLKVELGERSYPIHIGEGLLDQPELLAPHIVGRQVAIVSNTTVAPLYLERLTQTLAGYNVLPIVLPDGEAFKNWETLQTIFDGLLTARHDRRTTVIALGGG
;
A
#
# COMPACT_ATOMS: atom_id res chain seq x y z
N MET A 1 0.72 1.73 20.88
CA MET A 1 1.49 1.23 19.73
C MET A 1 2.54 0.26 20.23
N GLN A 2 2.52 -0.97 19.73
CA GLN A 2 3.59 -1.97 19.92
C GLN A 2 4.35 -2.11 18.61
N THR A 3 5.67 -2.30 18.67
CA THR A 3 6.50 -2.52 17.48
C THR A 3 7.21 -3.85 17.61
N LEU A 4 6.96 -4.75 16.67
CA LEU A 4 7.69 -6.02 16.53
C LEU A 4 8.70 -5.88 15.40
N LYS A 5 9.97 -6.13 15.69
CA LYS A 5 10.99 -6.21 14.64
C LYS A 5 11.08 -7.66 14.16
N VAL A 6 10.79 -7.88 12.88
CA VAL A 6 10.94 -9.19 12.25
C VAL A 6 12.30 -9.26 11.59
N GLU A 7 13.06 -10.31 11.88
CA GLU A 7 14.39 -10.56 11.31
C GLU A 7 14.30 -11.79 10.38
N LEU A 8 14.40 -11.54 9.07
CA LEU A 8 14.36 -12.55 8.01
C LEU A 8 15.74 -12.70 7.35
N GLY A 9 16.77 -12.89 8.17
CA GLY A 9 18.16 -12.93 7.72
C GLY A 9 18.67 -11.53 7.33
N GLU A 10 19.04 -11.34 6.06
CA GLU A 10 19.57 -10.05 5.57
C GLU A 10 18.54 -8.92 5.51
N ARG A 11 17.24 -9.26 5.62
CA ARG A 11 16.15 -8.28 5.61
C ARG A 11 15.48 -8.24 6.98
N SER A 12 15.20 -7.04 7.44
CA SER A 12 14.40 -6.81 8.64
C SER A 12 13.44 -5.67 8.40
N TYR A 13 12.24 -5.79 8.97
CA TYR A 13 11.23 -4.74 8.92
C TYR A 13 10.45 -4.66 10.23
N PRO A 14 9.99 -3.45 10.60
CA PRO A 14 9.11 -3.28 11.75
C PRO A 14 7.65 -3.61 11.39
N ILE A 15 6.93 -4.18 12.35
CA ILE A 15 5.47 -4.30 12.34
C ILE A 15 4.95 -3.42 13.47
N HIS A 16 4.22 -2.36 13.12
CA HIS A 16 3.57 -1.48 14.09
C HIS A 16 2.12 -1.92 14.29
N ILE A 17 1.74 -2.17 15.55
CA ILE A 17 0.40 -2.64 15.93
C ILE A 17 -0.21 -1.65 16.93
N GLY A 18 -1.41 -1.15 16.64
CA GLY A 18 -2.09 -0.19 17.48
C GLY A 18 -3.24 0.52 16.75
N GLU A 19 -3.89 1.43 17.46
CA GLU A 19 -5.00 2.23 16.96
C GLU A 19 -4.51 3.52 16.31
N GLY A 20 -5.21 4.00 15.29
CA GLY A 20 -4.93 5.30 14.64
C GLY A 20 -3.60 5.40 13.89
N LEU A 21 -2.93 4.28 13.62
CA LEU A 21 -1.60 4.29 12.98
C LEU A 21 -1.64 4.76 11.52
N LEU A 22 -2.79 4.63 10.84
CA LEU A 22 -2.96 5.09 9.46
C LEU A 22 -2.83 6.61 9.32
N ASP A 23 -3.00 7.39 10.40
CA ASP A 23 -2.89 8.86 10.39
C ASP A 23 -1.48 9.36 10.69
N GLN A 24 -0.51 8.46 10.89
CA GLN A 24 0.85 8.79 11.32
C GLN A 24 1.80 8.67 10.13
N PRO A 25 1.99 9.73 9.32
CA PRO A 25 2.84 9.68 8.14
C PRO A 25 4.30 9.32 8.46
N GLU A 26 4.77 9.63 9.67
CA GLU A 26 6.10 9.30 10.19
C GLU A 26 6.37 7.79 10.25
N LEU A 27 5.33 6.95 10.33
CA LEU A 27 5.47 5.49 10.30
C LEU A 27 5.63 4.94 8.88
N LEU A 28 5.17 5.68 7.86
CA LEU A 28 5.19 5.25 6.46
C LEU A 28 6.35 5.89 5.69
N ALA A 29 6.61 7.17 5.93
CA ALA A 29 7.58 7.97 5.18
C ALA A 29 9.00 7.36 5.14
N PRO A 30 9.56 6.78 6.22
CA PRO A 30 10.89 6.15 6.18
C PRO A 30 10.97 4.94 5.25
N HIS A 31 9.83 4.32 4.91
CA HIS A 31 9.73 3.14 4.06
C HIS A 31 9.34 3.47 2.61
N ILE A 32 9.07 4.74 2.30
CA ILE A 32 8.79 5.20 0.94
C ILE A 32 10.07 5.74 0.31
N VAL A 33 10.59 5.01 -0.67
CA VAL A 33 11.90 5.32 -1.30
C VAL A 33 11.79 6.47 -2.31
N GLY A 34 10.68 6.53 -3.06
CA GLY A 34 10.44 7.51 -4.11
C GLY A 34 9.39 8.57 -3.74
N ARG A 35 8.87 9.24 -4.76
CA ARG A 35 7.70 10.14 -4.60
C ARG A 35 6.40 9.48 -5.06
N GLN A 36 6.47 8.34 -5.73
CA GLN A 36 5.33 7.62 -6.29
C GLN A 36 4.93 6.49 -5.35
N VAL A 37 3.64 6.44 -5.01
CA VAL A 37 3.07 5.40 -4.15
C VAL A 37 1.85 4.83 -4.84
N ALA A 38 1.77 3.52 -4.97
CA ALA A 38 0.58 2.85 -5.47
C ALA A 38 -0.13 2.15 -4.31
N ILE A 39 -1.37 2.53 -4.03
CA ILE A 39 -2.19 1.88 -3.00
C ILE A 39 -3.09 0.87 -3.69
N VAL A 40 -2.86 -0.42 -3.43
CA VAL A 40 -3.69 -1.50 -3.95
C VAL A 40 -4.68 -1.91 -2.86
N SER A 41 -5.97 -1.84 -3.17
CA SER A 41 -7.05 -2.22 -2.25
C SER A 41 -8.16 -2.96 -2.99
N ASN A 42 -9.16 -3.46 -2.27
CA ASN A 42 -10.35 -4.08 -2.86
C ASN A 42 -11.58 -3.16 -2.72
N THR A 43 -12.65 -3.50 -3.44
CA THR A 43 -13.93 -2.76 -3.40
C THR A 43 -14.57 -2.65 -2.01
N THR A 44 -14.23 -3.54 -1.07
CA THR A 44 -14.76 -3.55 0.30
C THR A 44 -13.97 -2.64 1.26
N VAL A 45 -12.64 -2.64 1.17
CA VAL A 45 -11.74 -1.91 2.09
C VAL A 45 -11.48 -0.49 1.58
N ALA A 46 -11.45 -0.28 0.26
CA ALA A 46 -11.16 1.03 -0.31
C ALA A 46 -12.11 2.14 0.19
N PRO A 47 -13.45 1.96 0.23
CA PRO A 47 -14.35 3.02 0.71
C PRO A 47 -14.15 3.37 2.20
N LEU A 48 -13.55 2.47 2.98
CA LEU A 48 -13.39 2.64 4.43
C LEU A 48 -12.08 3.33 4.81
N TYR A 49 -10.99 3.06 4.08
CA TYR A 49 -9.64 3.45 4.50
C TYR A 49 -8.80 4.14 3.43
N LEU A 50 -9.16 4.04 2.15
CA LEU A 50 -8.32 4.55 1.05
C LEU A 50 -8.15 6.06 1.13
N GLU A 51 -9.24 6.79 1.37
CA GLU A 51 -9.20 8.25 1.47
C GLU A 51 -8.31 8.69 2.63
N ARG A 52 -8.48 8.06 3.79
CA ARG A 52 -7.68 8.33 5.00
C ARG A 52 -6.19 8.13 4.74
N LEU A 53 -5.80 7.00 4.15
CA LEU A 53 -4.40 6.73 3.81
C LEU A 53 -3.86 7.69 2.74
N THR A 54 -4.69 8.05 1.76
CA THR A 54 -4.30 9.02 0.72
C THR A 54 -4.04 10.40 1.32
N GLN A 55 -4.85 10.84 2.29
CA GLN A 55 -4.64 12.08 3.02
C GLN A 55 -3.35 12.06 3.84
N THR A 56 -3.07 10.97 4.56
CA THR A 56 -1.79 10.78 5.26
C THR A 56 -0.60 10.87 4.32
N LEU A 57 -0.76 10.44 3.07
CA LEU A 57 0.27 10.44 2.04
C LEU A 57 0.19 11.63 1.08
N ALA A 58 -0.47 12.73 1.44
CA ALA A 58 -0.68 13.88 0.56
C ALA A 58 0.62 14.54 0.01
N GLY A 59 1.78 14.27 0.62
CA GLY A 59 3.10 14.70 0.11
C GLY A 59 3.66 13.86 -1.06
N TYR A 60 3.00 12.75 -1.39
CA TYR A 60 3.38 11.78 -2.42
C TYR A 60 2.43 11.82 -3.62
N ASN A 61 2.89 11.34 -4.76
CA ASN A 61 2.04 11.05 -5.91
C ASN A 61 1.39 9.68 -5.70
N VAL A 62 0.16 9.70 -5.17
CA VAL A 62 -0.59 8.50 -4.79
C VAL A 62 -1.48 8.04 -5.95
N LEU A 63 -1.28 6.80 -6.38
CA LEU A 63 -2.13 6.10 -7.34
C LEU A 63 -2.98 5.04 -6.61
N PRO A 64 -4.30 5.24 -6.48
CA PRO A 64 -5.19 4.20 -6.00
C PRO A 64 -5.51 3.18 -7.11
N ILE A 65 -5.40 1.89 -6.78
CA ILE A 65 -5.79 0.76 -7.64
C ILE A 65 -6.78 -0.08 -6.84
N VAL A 66 -8.04 -0.09 -7.25
CA VAL A 66 -9.12 -0.80 -6.56
C VAL A 66 -9.51 -2.04 -7.37
N LEU A 67 -9.40 -3.19 -6.74
CA LEU A 67 -9.66 -4.50 -7.32
C LEU A 67 -11.01 -5.07 -6.84
N PRO A 68 -11.65 -5.97 -7.60
CA PRO A 68 -12.81 -6.72 -7.09
C PRO A 68 -12.46 -7.49 -5.81
N ASP A 69 -13.43 -7.65 -4.91
CA ASP A 69 -13.22 -8.38 -3.66
C ASP A 69 -13.47 -9.89 -3.80
N GLY A 70 -12.65 -10.70 -3.10
CA GLY A 70 -12.76 -12.16 -3.03
C GLY A 70 -11.52 -12.93 -3.52
N GLU A 71 -11.27 -14.11 -2.93
CA GLU A 71 -10.10 -14.97 -3.24
C GLU A 71 -10.05 -15.41 -4.71
N ALA A 72 -11.21 -15.49 -5.38
CA ALA A 72 -11.29 -15.81 -6.81
C ALA A 72 -10.53 -14.81 -7.70
N PHE A 73 -10.32 -13.58 -7.21
CA PHE A 73 -9.57 -12.52 -7.88
C PHE A 73 -8.08 -12.52 -7.52
N LYS A 74 -7.60 -13.47 -6.72
CA LYS A 74 -6.17 -13.67 -6.46
C LYS A 74 -5.52 -14.46 -7.60
N ASN A 75 -5.66 -13.91 -8.80
CA ASN A 75 -5.27 -14.52 -10.05
C ASN A 75 -4.37 -13.59 -10.88
N TRP A 76 -3.81 -14.14 -11.96
CA TRP A 76 -2.89 -13.40 -12.82
C TRP A 76 -3.53 -12.19 -13.51
N GLU A 77 -4.80 -12.27 -13.88
CA GLU A 77 -5.55 -11.21 -14.57
C GLU A 77 -5.70 -9.96 -13.68
N THR A 78 -5.99 -10.18 -12.41
CA THR A 78 -6.11 -9.10 -11.42
C THR A 78 -4.74 -8.47 -11.13
N LEU A 79 -3.67 -9.29 -11.12
CA LEU A 79 -2.30 -8.79 -11.03
C LEU A 79 -1.92 -7.93 -12.25
N GLN A 80 -2.35 -8.30 -13.46
CA GLN A 80 -2.13 -7.49 -14.65
C GLN A 80 -2.77 -6.11 -14.54
N THR A 81 -3.95 -6.00 -13.93
CA THR A 81 -4.61 -4.71 -13.69
C THR A 81 -3.73 -3.78 -12.83
N ILE A 82 -3.01 -4.33 -11.85
CA ILE A 82 -2.06 -3.55 -11.04
C ILE A 82 -0.90 -3.06 -11.92
N PHE A 83 -0.32 -3.94 -12.74
CA PHE A 83 0.78 -3.57 -13.64
C PHE A 83 0.36 -2.51 -14.67
N ASP A 84 -0.82 -2.66 -15.27
CA ASP A 84 -1.37 -1.71 -16.23
C ASP A 84 -1.59 -0.34 -15.58
N GLY A 85 -2.10 -0.30 -14.35
CA GLY A 85 -2.23 0.93 -13.57
C GLY A 85 -0.88 1.62 -13.34
N LEU A 86 0.12 0.87 -12.89
CA LEU A 86 1.48 1.37 -12.65
C LEU A 86 2.12 1.92 -13.93
N LEU A 87 2.04 1.18 -15.04
CA LEU A 87 2.62 1.56 -16.32
C LEU A 87 1.93 2.80 -16.90
N THR A 88 0.60 2.86 -16.84
CA THR A 88 -0.20 3.99 -17.34
C THR A 88 0.13 5.27 -16.59
N ALA A 89 0.28 5.18 -15.27
CA ALA A 89 0.66 6.31 -14.42
C ALA A 89 2.18 6.59 -14.41
N ARG A 90 2.96 5.89 -15.25
CA ARG A 90 4.42 6.04 -15.39
C ARG A 90 5.17 5.88 -14.07
N HIS A 91 4.78 4.90 -13.27
CA HIS A 91 5.51 4.51 -12.07
C HIS A 91 6.85 3.89 -12.45
N ASP A 92 7.91 4.27 -11.74
CA ASP A 92 9.25 3.72 -11.92
C ASP A 92 9.63 2.69 -10.84
N ARG A 93 10.87 2.19 -10.90
CA ARG A 93 11.39 1.18 -9.96
C ARG A 93 11.53 1.66 -8.51
N ARG A 94 11.36 2.96 -8.25
CA ARG A 94 11.35 3.56 -6.90
C ARG A 94 9.94 3.72 -6.34
N THR A 95 8.92 3.28 -7.08
CA THR A 95 7.55 3.22 -6.57
C THR A 95 7.47 2.28 -5.37
N THR A 96 6.83 2.77 -4.31
CA THR A 96 6.40 1.92 -3.20
C THR A 96 4.97 1.45 -3.45
N VAL A 97 4.75 0.15 -3.43
CA VAL A 97 3.40 -0.45 -3.48
C VAL A 97 2.94 -0.72 -2.05
N ILE A 98 1.78 -0.18 -1.68
CA ILE A 98 1.13 -0.40 -0.39
C ILE A 98 -0.10 -1.27 -0.61
N ALA A 99 -0.13 -2.45 0.00
CA ALA A 99 -1.33 -3.28 0.07
C ALA A 99 -2.21 -2.80 1.23
N LEU A 100 -3.41 -2.32 0.91
CA LEU A 100 -4.43 -1.90 1.87
C LEU A 100 -5.61 -2.86 1.80
N GLY A 101 -5.57 -3.92 2.61
CA GLY A 101 -6.60 -4.96 2.61
C GLY A 101 -6.23 -6.16 3.45
N GLY A 102 -6.96 -7.25 3.24
CA GLY A 102 -6.63 -8.57 3.78
C GLY A 102 -5.51 -9.27 3.00
N GLY A 103 -5.29 -10.54 3.32
CA GLY A 103 -4.33 -11.42 2.63
C GLY A 103 -4.91 -12.13 1.41
#